data_AF-A0A9D8B9G4-F1
#
_entry.id   AF-A0A9D8B9G4-F1
#
_cell.length_a   1.000
_cell.length_b   1.000
_cell.length_c   1.000
_cell.angle_alpha   90.00
_cell.angle_beta   90.00
_cell.angle_gamma   90.00
#
_symmetry.space_group_name_H-M   'P 1'
#
loop_
_entity.id
_entity.type
_entity.pdbx_description
1 polymer ?
#
loop_
_entity_poly.entity_id
_entity_poly.type
_entity_poly.pdbx_seq_one_letter_code
_entity_poly.pdbx_strand_id
1 'polypeptide(L)'
;MSKQDFAAYTAKIKVIGCGGGGCNAINRMIEKGIRGVEFISINTDVQALESSLAETRIQIGPKLTRGLGAGGDPEVGRKAADESRELIATALDDT
;
A
#
# COMPACT_ATOMS: atom_id res chain seq x y z
N MET A 1 -9.78 15.67 31.58
CA MET A 1 -9.56 14.52 30.67
C MET A 1 -8.14 14.05 30.88
N SER A 2 -7.96 12.77 31.20
CA SER A 2 -6.66 12.19 31.51
C SER A 2 -5.89 11.87 30.23
N LYS A 3 -4.56 11.73 30.30
CA LYS A 3 -3.73 11.26 29.17
C LYS A 3 -4.18 9.90 28.61
N GLN A 4 -4.88 9.09 29.40
CA GLN A 4 -5.39 7.79 29.00
C GLN A 4 -6.65 7.90 28.10
N ASP A 5 -7.41 9.00 28.20
CA ASP A 5 -8.63 9.19 27.40
C ASP A 5 -8.33 9.66 25.96
N PHE A 6 -7.14 10.25 25.72
CA PHE A 6 -6.75 10.79 24.41
C PHE A 6 -6.35 9.70 23.41
N ALA A 7 -5.87 8.56 23.89
CA ALA A 7 -5.45 7.43 23.05
C ALA A 7 -6.63 6.67 22.40
N ALA A 8 -7.84 6.81 22.94
CA ALA A 8 -9.04 6.15 22.41
C ALA A 8 -9.64 6.87 21.19
N TYR A 9 -9.23 8.12 20.91
CA TYR A 9 -9.77 8.96 19.82
C TYR A 9 -8.70 9.40 18.81
N THR A 10 -7.54 8.75 18.79
CA THR A 10 -6.53 9.01 17.75
C THR A 10 -6.95 8.36 16.43
N ALA A 11 -7.10 9.18 15.39
CA ALA A 11 -7.39 8.72 14.04
C ALA A 11 -6.30 7.76 13.55
N LYS A 12 -6.71 6.61 13.00
CA LYS A 12 -5.80 5.67 12.35
C LYS A 12 -5.56 6.14 10.93
N ILE A 13 -4.31 6.42 10.60
CA ILE A 13 -3.94 6.93 9.27
C ILE A 13 -3.20 5.84 8.53
N LYS A 14 -3.71 5.44 7.37
CA LYS A 14 -3.02 4.55 6.43
C LYS A 14 -2.68 5.32 5.16
N VAL A 15 -1.45 5.22 4.67
CA VAL A 15 -0.99 5.85 3.43
C VAL A 15 -0.58 4.76 2.45
N ILE A 16 -1.19 4.81 1.27
CA ILE A 16 -1.09 3.75 0.26
C ILE A 16 -0.35 4.30 -0.95
N GLY A 17 0.80 3.70 -1.27
CA GLY A 17 1.55 3.98 -2.48
C GLY A 17 1.21 2.99 -3.58
N CYS A 18 0.58 3.46 -4.65
CA CYS A 18 0.23 2.64 -5.81
C CYS A 18 1.28 2.74 -6.93
N GLY A 19 1.70 1.60 -7.47
CA GLY A 19 2.68 1.53 -8.57
C GLY A 19 4.08 1.98 -8.17
N GLY A 20 5.00 2.05 -9.14
CA GLY A 20 6.41 2.38 -8.87
C GLY A 20 6.61 3.76 -8.23
N GLY A 21 5.93 4.79 -8.77
CA GLY A 21 6.00 6.15 -8.21
C GLY A 21 5.46 6.25 -6.79
N GLY A 22 4.32 5.58 -6.52
CA GLY A 22 3.74 5.53 -5.17
C GLY A 22 4.63 4.80 -4.17
N CYS A 23 5.18 3.65 -4.56
CA CYS A 23 6.13 2.90 -3.72
C CYS A 23 7.37 3.73 -3.38
N ASN A 24 7.93 4.45 -4.36
CA ASN A 24 9.06 5.36 -4.13
C ASN A 24 8.71 6.50 -3.18
N ALA A 25 7.50 7.06 -3.28
CA ALA A 25 7.04 8.10 -2.36
C ALA A 25 6.93 7.58 -0.92
N ILE A 26 6.36 6.38 -0.73
CA ILE A 26 6.29 5.70 0.57
C ILE A 26 7.68 5.49 1.17
N ASN A 27 8.62 4.97 0.39
CA ASN A 27 10.00 4.79 0.84
C ASN A 27 10.59 6.11 1.34
N ARG A 28 10.36 7.20 0.60
CA ARG A 28 10.86 8.53 0.99
C ARG A 28 10.21 9.03 2.29
N MET A 29 8.91 8.77 2.50
CA MET A 29 8.22 9.12 3.73
C MET A 29 8.80 8.36 4.93
N ILE A 30 9.08 7.07 4.76
CA ILE A 30 9.66 6.21 5.79
C ILE A 30 11.09 6.66 6.12
N GLU A 31 11.93 6.88 5.12
CA GLU A 31 13.30 7.40 5.28
C GLU A 31 13.35 8.75 6.00
N LYS A 32 12.34 9.60 5.78
CA LYS A 32 12.21 10.90 6.44
C LYS A 32 11.64 10.81 7.85
N GLY A 33 11.31 9.60 8.32
CA GLY A 33 10.85 9.37 9.68
C GLY A 33 9.43 9.88 9.94
N ILE A 34 8.55 9.85 8.93
CA ILE A 34 7.12 10.10 9.15
C ILE A 34 6.57 9.00 10.07
N ARG A 35 5.85 9.40 11.12
CA ARG A 35 5.31 8.53 12.17
C ARG A 35 3.82 8.71 12.34
N GLY A 36 3.17 7.76 13.01
CA GLY A 36 1.72 7.78 13.24
C GLY A 36 0.90 7.41 12.01
N VAL A 37 1.54 6.76 11.03
CA VAL A 37 0.96 6.35 9.76
C VAL A 37 1.37 4.90 9.50
N GLU A 38 0.41 4.07 9.09
CA GLU A 38 0.67 2.76 8.53
C GLU A 38 0.94 2.91 7.02
N PHE A 39 2.10 2.47 6.57
CA PHE A 39 2.48 2.56 5.16
C PHE A 39 2.17 1.25 4.44
N ILE A 40 1.46 1.36 3.32
CA ILE A 40 1.08 0.24 2.46
C ILE A 40 1.62 0.50 1.05
N SER A 41 2.32 -0.47 0.47
CA SER A 41 2.71 -0.43 -0.95
C SER A 41 1.88 -1.42 -1.75
N ILE A 42 1.34 -0.96 -2.88
CA ILE A 42 0.52 -1.76 -3.79
C ILE A 42 1.11 -1.69 -5.19
N ASN A 43 1.42 -2.84 -5.79
CA ASN A 43 1.96 -2.87 -7.14
C ASN A 43 1.66 -4.19 -7.85
N THR A 44 1.61 -4.15 -9.18
CA THR A 44 1.59 -5.34 -10.04
C THR A 44 2.99 -5.96 -10.22
N ASP A 45 4.03 -5.15 -10.05
CA ASP A 45 5.43 -5.53 -10.22
C ASP A 45 6.03 -6.00 -8.89
N VAL A 46 6.49 -7.25 -8.84
CA VAL A 46 7.07 -7.86 -7.63
C VAL A 46 8.41 -7.23 -7.27
N GLN A 47 9.25 -6.91 -8.25
CA GLN A 47 10.56 -6.32 -8.01
C GLN A 47 10.43 -4.94 -7.36
N ALA A 48 9.44 -4.16 -7.82
CA ALA A 48 9.13 -2.89 -7.19
C ALA A 48 8.65 -3.05 -5.74
N LEU A 49 7.86 -4.08 -5.43
CA LEU A 49 7.43 -4.37 -4.05
C LEU A 49 8.58 -4.83 -3.17
N GLU A 50 9.49 -5.66 -3.67
CA GLU A 50 10.68 -6.10 -2.92
C GLU A 50 11.55 -4.91 -2.48
N SER A 51 11.60 -3.85 -3.28
CA SER A 51 12.31 -2.61 -2.93
C SER A 51 11.54 -1.68 -1.97
N SER A 52 10.28 -1.99 -1.63
CA SER A 52 9.48 -1.16 -0.74
C SER A 52 9.90 -1.31 0.72
N LEU A 53 10.00 -0.21 1.44
CA LEU A 53 10.23 -0.15 2.88
C LEU A 53 8.94 -0.24 3.71
N ALA A 54 7.78 -0.23 3.05
CA ALA A 54 6.48 -0.39 3.71
C ALA A 54 6.40 -1.72 4.46
N GLU A 55 5.77 -1.71 5.63
CA GLU A 55 5.49 -2.93 6.41
C GLU A 55 4.52 -3.84 5.66
N THR A 56 3.45 -3.25 5.12
CA THR A 56 2.46 -3.98 4.32
C THR A 56 2.74 -3.79 2.83
N ARG A 57 2.90 -4.91 2.11
CA ARG A 57 3.14 -4.94 0.66
C ARG A 57 2.10 -5.84 0.01
N ILE A 58 1.42 -5.33 -1.01
CA ILE A 58 0.32 -6.02 -1.69
C ILE A 58 0.66 -6.14 -3.17
N GLN A 59 0.88 -7.37 -3.61
CA GLN A 59 0.93 -7.68 -5.03
C GLN A 59 -0.50 -7.79 -5.57
N ILE A 60 -0.84 -6.95 -6.54
CA ILE A 60 -2.14 -6.99 -7.22
C ILE A 60 -2.05 -7.68 -8.58
N GLY A 61 -3.11 -8.39 -8.95
CA GLY A 61 -3.19 -9.14 -10.20
C GLY A 61 -2.08 -10.19 -10.41
N PRO A 62 -1.72 -11.03 -9.42
CA PRO A 62 -0.69 -12.05 -9.59
C PRO A 62 -1.03 -13.04 -10.72
N LYS A 63 -2.31 -13.34 -10.98
CA LYS A 63 -2.70 -14.23 -12.08
C LYS A 63 -2.64 -13.50 -13.42
N LEU A 64 -3.09 -12.25 -13.46
CA LEU A 64 -3.10 -11.43 -14.68
C LEU A 64 -1.69 -11.07 -15.17
N THR A 65 -0.83 -10.60 -14.26
CA THR A 65 0.47 -10.00 -14.61
C THR A 65 1.66 -10.92 -14.35
N ARG A 66 1.46 -11.99 -13.55
CA ARG A 66 2.53 -12.89 -13.09
C ARG A 66 3.68 -12.16 -12.39
N GLY A 67 3.39 -10.99 -11.81
CA GLY A 67 4.39 -10.18 -11.11
C GLY A 67 5.29 -9.33 -12.01
N LEU A 68 5.03 -9.27 -13.32
CA LEU A 68 5.84 -8.52 -14.30
C LEU A 68 5.39 -7.06 -14.48
N GLY A 69 4.35 -6.64 -13.77
CA GLY A 69 3.80 -5.30 -13.89
C GLY A 69 2.69 -5.15 -14.93
N ALA A 70 2.05 -3.97 -14.93
CA ALA A 70 0.99 -3.60 -15.86
C ALA A 70 1.51 -3.09 -17.22
N GLY A 71 2.83 -2.94 -17.40
CA GLY A 71 3.42 -2.47 -18.66
C GLY A 71 3.05 -1.05 -19.06
N GLY A 72 2.58 -0.22 -18.12
CA GLY A 72 2.08 1.13 -18.40
C GLY A 72 0.64 1.18 -18.92
N ASP A 73 -0.05 0.04 -19.03
CA ASP A 73 -1.46 -0.04 -19.41
C ASP A 73 -2.37 0.15 -18.17
N PRO A 74 -3.15 1.24 -18.09
CA PRO A 74 -4.04 1.48 -16.96
C PRO A 74 -5.14 0.43 -16.81
N GLU A 75 -5.61 -0.18 -17.90
CA GLU A 75 -6.67 -1.18 -17.85
C GLU A 75 -6.17 -2.50 -17.24
N VAL A 76 -4.90 -2.84 -17.47
CA VAL A 76 -4.26 -3.97 -16.79
C VAL A 76 -4.16 -3.69 -15.28
N GLY A 77 -3.74 -2.48 -14.91
CA GLY A 77 -3.69 -2.06 -13.51
C GLY A 77 -5.06 -2.11 -12.82
N ARG A 78 -6.12 -1.64 -13.49
CA ARG A 78 -7.49 -1.70 -13.00
C ARG A 78 -7.94 -3.14 -12.76
N LYS A 79 -7.79 -4.02 -13.76
CA LYS A 79 -8.16 -5.45 -13.64
C LYS A 79 -7.36 -6.17 -12.57
N ALA A 80 -6.08 -5.83 -12.41
CA ALA A 80 -5.24 -6.37 -11.34
C ALA A 80 -5.75 -5.95 -9.94
N ALA A 81 -6.16 -4.70 -9.78
CA ALA A 81 -6.76 -4.22 -8.53
C ALA A 81 -8.12 -4.90 -8.26
N ASP A 82 -8.96 -5.07 -9.29
CA ASP A 82 -10.23 -5.78 -9.18
C ASP A 82 -10.03 -7.25 -8.78
N GLU A 83 -9.04 -7.94 -9.37
CA GLU A 83 -8.66 -9.32 -9.01
C GLU A 83 -8.27 -9.44 -7.53
N SER A 84 -7.67 -8.39 -6.96
CA SER A 84 -7.13 -8.38 -5.60
C SER A 84 -7.97 -7.54 -4.63
N ARG A 85 -9.24 -7.29 -4.95
CA ARG A 85 -10.14 -6.42 -4.19
C ARG A 85 -10.28 -6.82 -2.72
N GLU A 86 -10.45 -8.12 -2.44
CA GLU A 86 -10.60 -8.62 -1.07
C GLU A 86 -9.33 -8.38 -0.25
N LEU A 87 -8.15 -8.63 -0.84
CA LEU A 87 -6.86 -8.40 -0.20
C LEU A 87 -6.64 -6.91 0.12
N ILE A 88 -7.02 -6.03 -0.81
CA ILE A 88 -6.99 -4.57 -0.59
C ILE A 88 -7.95 -4.20 0.55
N ALA A 89 -9.19 -4.72 0.54
CA ALA A 89 -10.17 -4.42 1.58
C ALA A 89 -9.65 -4.80 2.97
N THR A 90 -9.11 -6.01 3.13
CA THR A 90 -8.53 -6.46 4.41
C THR A 90 -7.37 -5.58 4.88
N ALA A 91 -6.53 -5.09 3.96
CA ALA A 91 -5.45 -4.17 4.35
C ALA A 91 -5.96 -2.80 4.82
N LEU A 92 -7.19 -2.43 4.42
CA LEU A 92 -7.85 -1.18 4.83
C LEU A 92 -8.78 -1.35 6.02
N ASP A 93 -8.98 -2.58 6.52
CA ASP A 93 -9.76 -2.81 7.73
C ASP A 93 -9.19 -2.01 8.91
N ASP A 94 -10.06 -1.80 9.90
CA ASP A 94 -9.77 -1.05 11.11
C ASP A 94 -9.33 0.41 10.86
N THR A 95 -9.69 1.02 9.72
CA THR A 95 -9.55 2.46 9.46
C THR A 95 -10.64 3.31 10.14
#